data_AF-A0AA94L3N2-F1
#
_entry.id   AF-A0AA94L3N2-F1
#
_cell.length_a   1.000
_cell.length_b   1.000
_cell.length_c   1.000
_cell.angle_alpha   90.00
_cell.angle_beta   90.00
_cell.angle_gamma   90.00
#
_symmetry.space_group_name_H-M   'P 1'
#
loop_
_entity.id
_entity.type
_entity.pdbx_description
1 polymer ?
#
loop_
_entity_poly.entity_id
_entity_poly.type
_entity_poly.pdbx_seq_one_letter_code
_entity_poly.pdbx_strand_id
1 'polypeptide(L)'
;AVTYAMLAQTNTLATATAAALVAEVATPRMTPGEVEALTGNTRARVQDCLTYVRASLPESRWHAAAEGLRDAAHGIQQLGEAALNARPPLISYSVPTPCNPRLLAFRLYGDHTRSRELVRINPQVRNPNFIAKGQEMLVYAK
;
A
#
# COMPACT_ATOMS: atom_id res chain seq x y z
N ALA A 1 -19.70 18.09 -19.21
CA ALA A 1 -18.71 18.74 -18.33
C ALA A 1 -18.28 17.84 -17.17
N VAL A 2 -19.22 17.30 -16.38
CA VAL A 2 -18.93 16.49 -15.18
C VAL A 2 -18.13 15.21 -15.47
N THR A 3 -18.49 14.44 -16.51
CA THR A 3 -17.79 13.19 -16.87
C THR A 3 -16.34 13.40 -17.26
N TYR A 4 -16.03 14.46 -18.00
CA TYR A 4 -14.66 14.81 -18.35
C TYR A 4 -13.84 15.27 -17.14
N ALA A 5 -14.46 16.01 -16.22
CA ALA A 5 -13.80 16.39 -14.96
C ALA A 5 -13.49 15.17 -14.09
N MET A 6 -14.40 14.19 -14.00
CA MET A 6 -14.18 12.96 -13.24
C MET A 6 -13.06 12.10 -13.86
N LEU A 7 -13.01 12.00 -15.19
CA LEU A 7 -11.92 11.33 -15.92
C LEU A 7 -10.58 12.01 -15.66
N ALA A 8 -10.52 13.34 -15.77
CA ALA A 8 -9.30 14.10 -15.51
C ALA A 8 -8.81 13.91 -14.07
N GLN A 9 -9.70 14.01 -13.08
CA GLN A 9 -9.35 13.81 -11.67
C GLN A 9 -8.89 12.37 -11.37
N THR A 10 -9.52 11.39 -12.01
CA THR A 10 -9.12 9.98 -11.84
C THR A 10 -7.75 9.73 -12.47
N ASN A 11 -7.46 10.35 -13.62
CA ASN A 11 -6.15 10.25 -14.26
C ASN A 11 -5.05 10.94 -13.44
N THR A 12 -5.32 12.13 -12.86
CA THR A 12 -4.34 12.80 -11.98
C THR A 12 -4.07 11.98 -10.72
N LEU A 13 -5.10 11.36 -10.13
CA LEU A 13 -4.91 10.44 -9.00
C LEU A 13 -4.10 9.20 -9.41
N ALA A 14 -4.45 8.56 -10.52
CA ALA A 14 -3.77 7.37 -11.02
C ALA A 14 -2.28 7.63 -11.30
N THR A 15 -1.96 8.75 -11.94
CA THR A 15 -0.57 9.15 -12.23
C THR A 15 0.22 9.49 -10.96
N ALA A 16 -0.40 10.18 -9.99
CA ALA A 16 0.22 10.44 -8.70
C ALA A 16 0.49 9.15 -7.91
N THR A 17 -0.47 8.21 -7.90
CA THR A 17 -0.32 6.89 -7.28
C THR A 17 0.78 6.08 -7.96
N ALA A 18 0.83 6.06 -9.29
CA ALA A 18 1.89 5.38 -10.04
C ALA A 18 3.27 5.95 -9.70
N ALA A 19 3.42 7.27 -9.65
CA ALA A 19 4.67 7.91 -9.26
C ALA A 19 5.09 7.56 -7.82
N ALA A 20 4.13 7.51 -6.89
CA ALA A 20 4.38 7.10 -5.50
C ALA A 20 4.83 5.64 -5.39
N LEU A 21 4.18 4.72 -6.12
CA LEU A 21 4.55 3.30 -6.14
C LEU A 21 5.92 3.06 -6.78
N VAL A 22 6.24 3.76 -7.88
CA VAL A 22 7.58 3.71 -8.49
C VAL A 22 8.65 4.19 -7.50
N ALA A 23 8.38 5.26 -6.74
CA ALA A 23 9.29 5.72 -5.70
C ALA A 23 9.43 4.71 -4.54
N GLU A 24 8.35 4.00 -4.19
CA GLU A 24 8.36 2.96 -3.16
C GLU A 24 9.19 1.74 -3.57
N VAL A 25 9.16 1.34 -4.84
CA VAL A 25 10.02 0.28 -5.39
C VAL A 25 11.50 0.65 -5.23
N ALA A 26 11.87 1.91 -5.49
CA ALA A 26 13.25 2.36 -5.42
C ALA A 26 13.73 2.59 -3.97
N THR A 27 12.86 3.11 -3.09
CA THR A 27 13.19 3.37 -1.70
C THR A 27 11.98 3.09 -0.82
N PRO A 28 11.89 1.86 -0.27
CA PRO A 28 10.71 1.48 0.49
C PRO A 28 10.56 2.31 1.77
N ARG A 29 9.49 3.09 1.87
CA ARG A 29 9.11 3.88 3.06
C ARG A 29 7.74 3.55 3.62
N MET A 30 6.81 3.07 2.80
CA MET A 30 5.44 2.69 3.18
C MET A 30 5.36 1.29 3.76
N THR A 31 4.43 1.03 4.68
CA THR A 31 4.14 -0.35 5.12
C THR A 31 3.41 -1.10 4.01
N PRO A 32 3.46 -2.45 3.98
CA PRO A 32 2.70 -3.25 3.02
C PRO A 32 1.21 -2.90 3.00
N GLY A 33 0.61 -2.72 4.18
CA GLY A 33 -0.79 -2.28 4.29
C GLY A 33 -1.05 -0.88 3.74
N GLU A 34 -0.09 0.06 3.82
CA GLU A 34 -0.21 1.37 3.18
C GLU A 34 -0.15 1.25 1.65
N VAL A 35 0.72 0.39 1.10
CA VAL A 35 0.83 0.12 -0.34
C VAL A 35 -0.45 -0.53 -0.89
N GLU A 36 -0.96 -1.53 -0.18
CA GLU A 36 -2.24 -2.19 -0.51
C GLU A 36 -3.41 -1.21 -0.45
N ALA A 37 -3.50 -0.40 0.60
CA ALA A 37 -4.54 0.61 0.73
C ALA A 37 -4.47 1.66 -0.39
N LEU A 38 -3.28 2.15 -0.73
CA LEU A 38 -3.11 3.14 -1.81
C LEU A 38 -3.53 2.56 -3.18
N THR A 39 -3.08 1.34 -3.48
CA THR A 39 -3.41 0.59 -4.69
C THR A 39 -4.92 0.33 -4.77
N GLY A 40 -5.50 -0.20 -3.69
CA GLY A 40 -6.92 -0.53 -3.57
C GLY A 40 -7.83 0.70 -3.69
N ASN A 41 -7.50 1.80 -3.01
CA ASN A 41 -8.27 3.05 -3.07
C ASN A 41 -8.27 3.65 -4.48
N THR A 42 -7.11 3.61 -5.16
CA THR A 42 -7.01 4.13 -6.53
C THR A 42 -7.79 3.25 -7.50
N ARG A 43 -7.74 1.91 -7.35
CA ARG A 43 -8.56 0.98 -8.13
C ARG A 43 -10.05 1.19 -7.92
N ALA A 44 -10.49 1.37 -6.67
CA ALA A 44 -11.88 1.69 -6.36
C ALA A 44 -12.33 2.97 -7.07
N ARG A 45 -11.50 4.02 -7.03
CA ARG A 45 -11.79 5.27 -7.74
C ARG A 45 -11.89 5.11 -9.26
N VAL A 46 -10.99 4.31 -9.85
CA VAL A 46 -11.04 4.00 -11.29
C VAL A 46 -12.32 3.23 -11.63
N GLN A 47 -12.74 2.29 -10.78
CA GLN A 47 -13.97 1.53 -10.96
C GLN A 47 -15.23 2.41 -10.87
N ASP A 48 -15.26 3.37 -9.95
CA ASP A 48 -16.34 4.37 -9.85
C ASP A 48 -16.42 5.21 -11.12
N CYS A 49 -15.26 5.67 -11.61
CA CYS A 49 -15.18 6.45 -12.85
C CYS A 49 -15.66 5.62 -14.05
N LEU A 50 -15.27 4.35 -14.14
CA LEU A 50 -15.69 3.44 -15.21
C LEU A 50 -17.20 3.21 -15.20
N THR A 51 -17.79 3.04 -14.01
CA THR A 51 -19.25 2.91 -13.84
C THR A 51 -19.96 4.19 -14.32
N TYR A 52 -19.43 5.35 -13.95
CA TYR A 52 -19.99 6.64 -14.35
C TYR A 52 -19.85 6.91 -15.86
N VAL A 53 -18.70 6.59 -16.44
CA VAL A 53 -18.40 6.71 -17.88
C VAL A 53 -19.37 5.87 -18.71
N ARG A 54 -19.62 4.63 -18.30
CA ARG A 54 -20.60 3.73 -18.94
C ARG A 54 -22.02 4.27 -18.91
N ALA A 55 -22.42 4.90 -17.80
CA ALA A 55 -23.77 5.45 -17.65
C ALA A 55 -23.96 6.78 -18.40
N SER A 56 -22.88 7.56 -18.58
CA SER A 56 -22.97 8.96 -19.01
C SER A 56 -22.58 9.21 -20.47
N LEU A 57 -21.75 8.34 -21.07
CA LEU A 57 -21.27 8.52 -22.44
C LEU A 57 -22.05 7.67 -23.44
N PRO A 58 -22.22 8.15 -24.69
CA PRO A 58 -22.80 7.36 -25.77
C PRO A 58 -21.93 6.14 -26.11
N GLU A 59 -22.56 5.12 -26.71
CA GLU A 59 -21.93 3.84 -27.08
C GLU A 59 -20.64 4.00 -27.88
N SER A 60 -20.61 4.96 -28.80
CA SER A 60 -19.46 5.26 -29.64
C SER A 60 -18.21 5.75 -28.90
N ARG A 61 -18.32 6.19 -27.63
CA ARG A 61 -17.21 6.82 -26.89
C ARG A 61 -16.89 6.16 -25.55
N TRP A 62 -17.84 5.50 -24.89
CA TRP A 62 -17.56 4.92 -23.57
C TRP A 62 -16.56 3.76 -23.64
N HIS A 63 -16.57 2.97 -24.72
CA HIS A 63 -15.67 1.83 -24.88
C HIS A 63 -14.19 2.24 -24.81
N ALA A 64 -13.77 3.20 -25.62
CA ALA A 64 -12.38 3.68 -25.64
C ALA A 64 -11.96 4.28 -24.29
N ALA A 65 -12.85 5.07 -23.65
CA ALA A 65 -12.59 5.62 -22.33
C ALA A 65 -12.47 4.54 -21.25
N ALA A 66 -13.30 3.50 -21.32
CA ALA A 66 -13.27 2.38 -20.38
C ALA A 66 -12.03 1.50 -20.54
N GLU A 67 -11.52 1.29 -21.78
CA GLU A 67 -10.27 0.56 -21.98
C GLU A 67 -9.08 1.30 -21.35
N GLY A 68 -8.94 2.60 -21.60
CA GLY A 68 -7.85 3.39 -20.99
C GLY A 68 -7.89 3.39 -19.46
N LEU A 69 -9.08 3.37 -18.85
CA LEU A 69 -9.24 3.22 -17.40
C LEU A 69 -8.84 1.82 -16.91
N ARG A 70 -9.15 0.76 -17.66
CA ARG A 70 -8.75 -0.61 -17.31
C ARG A 70 -7.23 -0.78 -17.39
N ASP A 71 -6.61 -0.23 -18.42
CA ASP A 71 -5.15 -0.25 -18.57
C ASP A 71 -4.46 0.47 -17.42
N ALA A 72 -4.97 1.64 -17.03
CA ALA A 72 -4.48 2.37 -15.86
C ALA A 72 -4.63 1.56 -14.57
N ALA A 73 -5.79 0.94 -14.34
CA ALA A 73 -6.04 0.10 -13.16
C ALA A 73 -5.11 -1.12 -13.12
N HIS A 74 -4.82 -1.72 -14.28
CA HIS A 74 -3.90 -2.85 -14.40
C HIS A 74 -2.46 -2.41 -14.12
N GLY A 75 -2.00 -1.29 -14.68
CA GLY A 75 -0.66 -0.74 -14.41
C GLY A 75 -0.45 -0.43 -12.93
N ILE A 76 -1.43 0.15 -12.25
CA ILE A 76 -1.36 0.41 -10.80
C ILE A 76 -1.24 -0.90 -10.00
N GLN A 77 -1.98 -1.94 -10.40
CA GLN A 77 -1.92 -3.24 -9.74
C GLN A 77 -0.52 -3.87 -9.86
N GLN A 78 0.06 -3.86 -11.06
CA GLN A 78 1.41 -4.36 -11.31
C GLN A 78 2.46 -3.60 -10.50
N LEU A 79 2.33 -2.27 -10.41
CA LEU A 79 3.22 -1.44 -9.60
C LEU A 79 3.06 -1.71 -8.11
N GLY A 80 1.83 -1.93 -7.63
CA GLY A 80 1.56 -2.32 -6.24
C GLY A 80 2.22 -3.65 -5.89
N GLU A 81 2.08 -4.65 -6.76
CA GLU A 81 2.73 -5.96 -6.60
C GLU A 81 4.26 -5.85 -6.62
N ALA A 82 4.82 -5.06 -7.53
CA ALA A 82 6.26 -4.80 -7.55
C ALA A 82 6.76 -4.12 -6.26
N ALA A 83 6.01 -3.14 -5.74
CA ALA A 83 6.33 -2.46 -4.49
C ALA A 83 6.25 -3.40 -3.27
N LEU A 84 5.27 -4.31 -3.24
CA LEU A 84 5.16 -5.32 -2.19
C LEU A 84 6.32 -6.33 -2.26
N ASN A 85 6.66 -6.82 -3.46
CA ASN A 85 7.74 -7.77 -3.67
C ASN A 85 9.14 -7.17 -3.43
N ALA A 86 9.28 -5.84 -3.43
CA ALA A 86 10.52 -5.17 -3.08
C ALA A 86 10.87 -5.30 -1.58
N ARG A 87 9.90 -5.63 -0.72
CA ARG A 87 10.10 -5.82 0.72
C ARG A 87 10.13 -7.30 1.09
N PRO A 88 10.89 -7.69 2.14
CA PRO A 88 10.77 -9.03 2.70
C PRO A 88 9.33 -9.30 3.16
N PRO A 89 8.87 -10.56 3.15
CA PRO A 89 7.54 -10.90 3.63
C PRO A 89 7.39 -10.63 5.13
N LEU A 90 6.18 -10.25 5.55
CA LEU A 90 5.82 -10.12 6.97
C LEU A 90 5.47 -11.50 7.55
N ILE A 91 6.06 -11.81 8.70
CA ILE A 91 5.78 -13.04 9.45
C ILE A 91 5.28 -12.70 10.86
N SER A 92 4.43 -13.54 11.42
CA SER A 92 4.06 -13.46 12.84
C SER A 92 5.19 -14.04 13.67
N TYR A 93 5.69 -13.24 14.61
CA TYR A 93 6.76 -13.60 15.53
C TYR A 93 6.28 -13.46 16.98
N SER A 94 6.33 -14.57 17.72
CA SER A 94 6.01 -14.57 19.15
C SER A 94 7.21 -14.14 19.97
N VAL A 95 7.04 -13.12 20.80
CA VAL A 95 8.13 -12.48 21.54
C VAL A 95 8.58 -13.37 22.71
N PRO A 96 9.84 -13.85 22.76
CA PRO A 96 10.26 -14.86 23.74
C PRO A 96 10.46 -14.29 25.16
N THR A 97 10.74 -12.99 25.28
CA THR A 97 10.98 -12.30 26.55
C THR A 97 10.40 -10.89 26.51
N PRO A 98 9.90 -10.35 27.63
CA PRO A 98 9.42 -8.98 27.67
C PRO A 98 10.54 -8.01 27.24
N CYS A 99 10.24 -7.13 26.30
CA CYS A 99 11.23 -6.21 25.76
C CYS A 99 10.60 -4.92 25.23
N ASN A 100 11.44 -3.93 24.93
CA ASN A 100 11.04 -2.75 24.19
C ASN A 100 11.31 -2.96 22.67
N PRO A 101 10.69 -2.18 21.77
CA PRO A 101 10.83 -2.34 20.32
C PRO A 101 12.27 -2.15 19.85
N ARG A 102 13.06 -1.33 20.56
CA ARG A 102 14.46 -1.07 20.24
C ARG A 102 15.33 -2.30 20.46
N LEU A 103 15.12 -3.00 21.58
CA LEU A 103 15.76 -4.26 21.92
C LEU A 103 15.28 -5.38 21.00
N LEU A 104 13.99 -5.42 20.67
CA LEU A 104 13.44 -6.40 19.74
C LEU A 104 14.03 -6.21 18.33
N ALA A 105 14.10 -4.98 17.83
CA ALA A 105 14.72 -4.67 16.53
C ALA A 105 16.20 -5.03 16.50
N PHE A 106 16.96 -4.72 17.56
CA PHE A 106 18.35 -5.12 17.67
C PHE A 106 18.53 -6.66 17.66
N ARG A 107 17.65 -7.40 18.35
CA ARG A 107 17.71 -8.87 18.38
C ARG A 107 17.34 -9.53 17.04
N LEU A 108 16.38 -8.98 16.32
CA LEU A 108 15.92 -9.52 15.03
C LEU A 108 16.86 -9.14 13.88
N TYR A 109 17.24 -7.87 13.81
CA TYR A 109 17.91 -7.30 12.64
C TYR A 109 19.37 -6.89 12.90
N GLY A 110 19.84 -6.87 14.15
CA GLY A 110 21.14 -6.30 14.52
C GLY A 110 21.15 -4.77 14.53
N ASP A 111 20.06 -4.12 14.13
CA ASP A 111 19.92 -2.68 14.02
C ASP A 111 18.73 -2.19 14.85
N HIS A 112 19.05 -1.35 15.83
CA HIS A 112 18.08 -0.78 16.75
C HIS A 112 17.25 0.36 16.13
N THR A 113 17.70 0.98 15.03
CA THR A 113 17.02 2.11 14.38
C THR A 113 15.74 1.67 13.68
N ARG A 114 15.68 0.39 13.25
CA ARG A 114 14.48 -0.28 12.71
C ARG A 114 13.34 -0.44 13.71
N SER A 115 13.53 -0.06 14.97
CA SER A 115 12.44 -0.07 15.97
C SER A 115 11.25 0.80 15.56
N ARG A 116 11.50 1.91 14.86
CA ARG A 116 10.43 2.79 14.35
C ARG A 116 9.57 2.08 13.32
N GLU A 117 10.19 1.32 12.41
CA GLU A 117 9.49 0.51 11.42
C GLU A 117 8.65 -0.57 12.11
N LEU A 118 9.21 -1.25 13.12
CA LEU A 118 8.52 -2.28 13.87
C LEU A 118 7.23 -1.76 14.54
N VAL A 119 7.29 -0.57 15.13
CA VAL A 119 6.13 0.08 15.76
C VAL A 119 5.09 0.49 14.71
N ARG A 120 5.51 1.00 13.55
CA ARG A 120 4.60 1.38 12.46
C ARG A 120 3.79 0.21 11.90
N ILE A 121 4.42 -0.97 11.79
CA ILE A 121 3.75 -2.18 11.27
C ILE A 121 2.77 -2.77 12.29
N ASN A 122 2.96 -2.47 13.58
CA ASN A 122 2.16 -3.04 14.67
C ASN A 122 1.38 -1.96 15.44
N PRO A 123 0.46 -1.22 14.80
CA PRO A 123 -0.33 -0.18 15.47
C PRO A 123 -1.28 -0.74 16.54
N GLN A 124 -1.56 -2.05 16.50
CA GLN A 124 -2.36 -2.77 17.50
C GLN A 124 -1.72 -2.82 18.89
N VAL A 125 -0.40 -2.58 19.00
CA VAL A 125 0.31 -2.60 20.28
C VAL A 125 0.00 -1.32 21.05
N ARG A 126 -0.93 -1.41 22.02
CA ARG A 126 -1.37 -0.27 22.84
C ARG A 126 -0.23 0.45 23.55
N ASN A 127 0.74 -0.28 24.08
CA ASN A 127 1.90 0.30 24.75
C ASN A 127 3.18 -0.08 23.99
N PRO A 128 3.63 0.75 23.04
CA PRO A 128 4.81 0.44 22.24
C PRO A 128 6.05 0.20 23.09
N ASN A 129 6.19 0.84 24.25
CA ASN A 129 7.39 0.72 25.07
C ASN A 129 7.47 -0.61 25.84
N PHE A 130 6.37 -1.35 25.95
CA PHE A 130 6.31 -2.60 26.69
C PHE A 130 5.63 -3.69 25.87
N ILE A 131 6.46 -4.58 25.30
CA ILE A 131 6.01 -5.77 24.58
C ILE A 131 6.09 -6.96 25.54
N ALA A 132 4.96 -7.63 25.76
CA ALA A 132 4.87 -8.76 26.68
C ALA A 132 5.50 -10.03 26.07
N LYS A 133 5.90 -10.96 26.94
CA LYS A 133 6.28 -12.31 26.52
C LYS A 133 5.07 -13.01 25.89
N GLY A 134 5.28 -13.70 24.77
CA GLY A 134 4.26 -14.42 24.02
C GLY A 134 3.40 -13.52 23.12
N GLN A 135 3.59 -12.20 23.15
CA GLN A 135 2.86 -11.29 22.29
C GLN A 135 3.26 -11.50 20.82
N GLU A 136 2.26 -11.65 19.95
CA GLU A 136 2.49 -11.76 18.52
C GLU A 136 2.77 -10.39 17.91
N MET A 137 3.85 -10.33 17.15
CA MET A 137 4.32 -9.15 16.45
C MET A 137 4.53 -9.49 14.98
N LEU A 138 4.06 -8.63 14.09
CA LEU A 138 4.41 -8.69 12.68
C LEU A 138 5.83 -8.14 12.51
N VAL A 139 6.72 -8.96 11.96
CA VAL A 139 8.12 -8.61 11.71
C VAL A 139 8.46 -8.95 10.26
N TYR A 140 9.43 -8.25 9.67
CA TYR A 140 9.96 -8.66 8.38
C TYR A 140 10.80 -9.91 8.55
N ALA A 141 10.58 -10.90 7.68
CA ALA A 141 11.47 -12.02 7.56
C ALA A 141 12.88 -11.53 7.18
N LYS A 142 13.88 -12.22 7.70
CA LYS A 142 15.28 -12.00 7.36
C LYS A 142 15.65 -12.81 6.12
#